data_AF-A0A1N6WDF7-F1
#
_entry.id   AF-A0A1N6WDF7-F1
#
_cell.length_a   1.000
_cell.length_b   1.000
_cell.length_c   1.000
_cell.angle_alpha   90.00
_cell.angle_beta   90.00
_cell.angle_gamma   90.00
#
_symmetry.space_group_name_H-M   'P 1'
#
loop_
_entity.id
_entity.type
_entity.pdbx_description
1 polymer ?
#
loop_
_entity_poly.entity_id
_entity_poly.type
_entity_poly.pdbx_seq_one_letter_code
_entity_poly.pdbx_strand_id
1 'polypeptide(L)'
;MKNTQALIPTSLPALVPSLLVIGFSLASCQLQSGEPMLTGQNAVLSTLENPAVAQPIATDLTEDLAGLIPKTAKLVFDQDMPPVMRAALRQTLSTKGYRVGSADDRQGKDILLKLKVFEVGEDLLLRVTTPAIRLSKVYRMKAAGSAQIGDVADDAGGASTMRAIHVAGPPVLETIGGANGP
;
A
#
# COMPACT_ATOMS: atom_id res chain seq x y z
N MET A 1 -25.81 73.69 -14.97
CA MET A 1 -26.09 74.52 -13.77
C MET A 1 -26.88 73.67 -12.77
N LYS A 2 -26.45 73.67 -11.50
CA LYS A 2 -27.10 73.17 -10.25
C LYS A 2 -27.44 71.66 -10.18
N ASN A 3 -26.72 70.82 -9.43
CA ASN A 3 -26.60 70.62 -7.96
C ASN A 3 -27.85 70.08 -7.23
N THR A 4 -27.68 68.85 -6.70
CA THR A 4 -27.85 68.46 -5.27
C THR A 4 -29.17 67.83 -4.78
N GLN A 5 -29.07 66.51 -4.49
CA GLN A 5 -29.45 65.73 -3.28
C GLN A 5 -30.91 65.77 -2.76
N ALA A 6 -31.49 64.75 -2.11
CA ALA A 6 -31.19 63.36 -1.76
C ALA A 6 -32.48 62.74 -1.15
N LEU A 7 -32.65 61.42 -1.19
CA LEU A 7 -32.86 60.53 -0.02
C LEU A 7 -33.02 59.07 -0.48
N ILE A 8 -32.32 58.17 0.22
CA ILE A 8 -32.12 56.70 0.05
C ILE A 8 -33.12 55.94 0.97
N PRO A 9 -33.10 54.60 1.19
CA PRO A 9 -32.70 53.38 0.43
C PRO A 9 -33.89 52.37 0.34
N THR A 10 -33.86 51.25 -0.39
CA THR A 10 -33.13 50.00 -0.14
C THR A 10 -33.28 49.03 -1.33
N SER A 11 -32.28 48.16 -1.48
CA SER A 11 -31.97 47.28 -2.61
C SER A 11 -33.01 46.21 -2.99
N LEU A 12 -33.23 46.13 -4.31
CA LEU A 12 -33.79 45.05 -5.14
C LEU A 12 -32.85 43.79 -5.20
N PRO A 13 -33.19 42.71 -5.95
CA PRO A 13 -34.01 41.57 -5.56
C PRO A 13 -33.22 40.24 -5.65
N ALA A 14 -33.71 39.13 -5.10
CA ALA A 14 -33.07 37.82 -5.33
C ALA A 14 -34.06 36.79 -5.87
N LEU A 15 -33.60 36.17 -6.97
CA LEU A 15 -34.16 35.15 -7.85
C LEU A 15 -34.94 33.98 -7.20
N VAL A 16 -35.90 33.47 -7.97
CA VAL A 16 -36.47 32.11 -7.93
C VAL A 16 -35.76 31.25 -9.04
N PRO A 17 -35.98 29.93 -9.23
CA PRO A 17 -36.24 28.77 -8.35
C PRO A 17 -35.31 27.53 -8.62
N SER A 18 -35.47 26.49 -7.77
CA SER A 18 -35.32 25.04 -8.04
C SER A 18 -33.94 24.41 -8.32
N LEU A 19 -33.43 23.65 -7.34
CA LEU A 19 -32.80 22.36 -7.63
C LEU A 19 -32.99 21.36 -6.48
N LEU A 20 -33.42 20.18 -6.90
CA LEU A 20 -33.87 19.00 -6.17
C LEU A 20 -32.72 18.44 -5.31
N VAL A 21 -32.81 18.57 -3.99
CA VAL A 21 -31.88 17.93 -3.04
C VAL A 21 -32.26 16.45 -2.95
N ILE A 22 -31.59 15.61 -3.73
CA ILE A 22 -31.65 14.16 -3.58
C ILE A 22 -30.91 13.82 -2.27
N GLY A 23 -31.69 13.35 -1.29
CA GLY A 23 -31.21 12.93 0.02
C GLY A 23 -30.22 11.77 -0.09
N PHE A 24 -29.00 12.03 0.36
CA PHE A 24 -27.97 11.05 0.64
C PHE A 24 -28.43 10.12 1.78
N SER A 25 -29.02 8.98 1.44
CA SER A 25 -29.14 7.84 2.36
C SER A 25 -27.90 6.96 2.24
N LEU A 26 -26.75 7.43 2.73
CA LEU A 26 -25.63 6.57 3.07
C LEU A 26 -25.88 6.02 4.47
N ALA A 27 -26.62 4.91 4.52
CA ALA A 27 -26.76 4.10 5.71
C ALA A 27 -25.40 3.50 6.09
N SER A 28 -24.83 4.01 7.18
CA SER A 28 -24.12 3.26 8.22
C SER A 28 -23.32 2.02 7.81
N CYS A 29 -22.22 2.18 7.06
CA CYS A 29 -21.04 1.38 7.36
C CYS A 29 -20.36 2.08 8.53
N GLN A 30 -20.66 1.61 9.74
CA GLN A 30 -20.03 2.10 10.96
C GLN A 30 -18.52 2.10 10.77
N LEU A 31 -17.97 3.31 10.84
CA LEU A 31 -16.57 3.58 11.09
C LEU A 31 -16.23 2.94 12.44
N GLN A 32 -15.92 1.64 12.45
CA GLN A 32 -15.09 1.10 13.50
C GLN A 32 -13.70 1.65 13.21
N SER A 33 -13.47 2.85 13.75
CA SER A 33 -12.15 3.42 14.00
C SER A 33 -11.42 2.47 14.95
N GLY A 34 -10.99 1.34 14.43
CA GLY A 34 -9.87 0.61 15.01
C GLY A 34 -8.67 1.49 14.80
N GLU A 35 -8.23 2.17 15.87
CA GLU A 35 -6.83 2.58 15.91
C GLU A 35 -6.00 1.35 15.55
N PRO A 36 -5.03 1.45 14.62
CA PRO A 36 -4.14 0.33 14.39
C PRO A 36 -3.49 0.02 15.74
N MET A 37 -3.76 -1.17 16.29
CA MET A 37 -3.12 -1.62 17.53
C MET A 37 -1.60 -1.51 17.33
N LEU A 38 -0.99 -0.48 17.92
CA LEU A 38 0.45 -0.23 17.86
C LEU A 38 1.25 -1.41 18.42
N THR A 39 0.63 -2.22 19.28
CA THR A 39 1.19 -3.47 19.82
C THR A 39 1.33 -4.60 18.80
N GLY A 40 0.57 -4.59 17.69
CA GLY A 40 0.67 -5.60 16.63
C GLY A 40 1.76 -5.29 15.59
N GLN A 41 2.11 -4.03 15.39
CA GLN A 41 3.00 -3.61 14.31
C GLN A 41 4.42 -4.18 14.46
N ASN A 42 4.92 -4.33 15.69
CA ASN A 42 6.22 -4.95 15.95
C ASN A 42 6.24 -6.45 15.64
N ALA A 43 5.18 -7.20 15.97
CA ALA A 43 5.09 -8.63 15.66
C ALA A 43 4.94 -8.88 14.14
N VAL A 44 4.22 -7.98 13.47
CA VAL A 44 3.99 -7.98 12.02
C VAL A 44 5.26 -7.68 11.24
N LEU A 45 6.02 -6.66 11.64
CA LEU A 45 7.32 -6.37 11.03
C LEU A 45 8.33 -7.50 11.31
N SER A 46 8.28 -8.12 12.50
CA SER A 46 9.10 -9.30 12.83
C SER A 46 8.84 -10.49 11.91
N THR A 47 7.63 -10.61 11.34
CA THR A 47 7.34 -11.67 10.38
C THR A 47 8.09 -11.48 9.07
N LEU A 48 8.25 -10.23 8.64
CA LEU A 48 9.03 -9.87 7.46
C LEU A 48 10.55 -9.89 7.71
N GLU A 49 10.99 -10.12 8.95
CA GLU A 49 12.38 -10.43 9.28
C GLU A 49 12.74 -11.91 9.07
N ASN A 50 11.77 -12.76 8.75
CA ASN A 50 12.04 -14.15 8.35
C ASN A 50 12.35 -14.22 6.84
N PRO A 51 13.56 -14.62 6.40
CA PRO A 51 13.91 -14.71 4.98
C PRO A 51 13.00 -15.65 4.18
N ALA A 52 12.51 -16.74 4.80
CA ALA A 52 11.58 -17.68 4.16
C ALA A 52 10.22 -17.04 3.85
N VAL A 53 9.88 -15.95 4.54
CA VAL A 53 8.66 -15.15 4.33
C VAL A 53 8.94 -13.98 3.38
N ALA A 54 10.03 -13.26 3.64
CA ALA A 54 10.36 -12.04 2.92
C ALA A 54 10.71 -12.29 1.44
N GLN A 55 11.46 -13.35 1.13
CA GLN A 55 11.93 -13.60 -0.23
C GLN A 55 10.79 -13.91 -1.22
N PRO A 56 9.83 -14.82 -0.91
CA PRO A 56 8.70 -15.08 -1.79
C PRO A 56 7.82 -13.83 -1.98
N ILE A 57 7.54 -13.10 -0.91
CA ILE A 57 6.76 -11.84 -0.98
C ILE A 57 7.49 -10.81 -1.85
N ALA A 58 8.79 -10.61 -1.64
CA ALA A 58 9.57 -9.63 -2.40
C ALA A 58 9.60 -9.97 -3.91
N THR A 59 9.70 -11.26 -4.23
CA THR A 59 9.66 -11.74 -5.62
C THR A 59 8.31 -11.42 -6.25
N ASP A 60 7.23 -11.81 -5.58
CA ASP A 60 5.86 -11.58 -6.03
C ASP A 60 5.52 -10.08 -6.18
N LEU A 61 5.84 -9.26 -5.17
CA LEU A 61 5.67 -7.80 -5.26
C LEU A 61 6.50 -7.20 -6.39
N THR A 62 7.70 -7.72 -6.63
CA THR A 62 8.56 -7.23 -7.71
C THR A 62 7.96 -7.49 -9.09
N GLU A 63 7.29 -8.63 -9.29
CA GLU A 63 6.56 -8.89 -10.53
C GLU A 63 5.43 -7.87 -10.74
N ASP A 64 4.67 -7.56 -9.69
CA ASP A 64 3.58 -6.58 -9.79
C ASP A 64 4.10 -5.14 -9.98
N LEU A 65 5.23 -4.80 -9.36
CA LEU A 65 5.85 -3.48 -9.51
C LEU A 65 6.59 -3.32 -10.85
N ALA A 66 6.97 -4.44 -11.49
CA ALA A 66 7.63 -4.41 -12.77
C ALA A 66 6.70 -3.80 -13.83
N GLY A 67 7.20 -2.77 -14.52
CA GLY A 67 6.42 -2.04 -15.52
C GLY A 67 5.52 -0.94 -14.96
N LEU A 68 5.22 -0.94 -13.66
CA LEU A 68 4.54 0.19 -13.01
C LEU A 68 5.52 1.30 -12.61
N ILE A 69 6.78 0.93 -12.36
CA ILE A 69 7.85 1.86 -11.99
C ILE A 69 8.86 1.96 -13.15
N PRO A 70 9.24 3.19 -13.58
CA PRO A 70 10.24 3.37 -14.63
C PRO A 70 11.63 2.93 -14.17
N LYS A 71 12.32 2.15 -15.01
CA LYS A 71 13.69 1.66 -14.73
C LYS A 71 14.77 2.74 -14.82
N THR A 72 14.44 3.90 -15.38
CA THR A 72 15.37 5.03 -15.53
C THR A 72 15.69 5.72 -14.21
N ALA A 73 14.79 5.60 -13.22
CA ALA A 73 14.98 6.16 -11.89
C ALA A 73 15.67 5.16 -10.95
N LYS A 74 16.48 5.68 -10.03
CA LYS A 74 17.05 4.92 -8.92
C LYS A 74 15.97 4.74 -7.85
N LEU A 75 15.79 3.51 -7.40
CA LEU A 75 14.90 3.13 -6.31
C LEU A 75 15.64 3.21 -4.98
N VAL A 76 14.99 3.82 -4.01
CA VAL A 76 15.50 3.98 -2.66
C VAL A 76 14.46 3.45 -1.70
N PHE A 77 14.88 2.72 -0.67
CA PHE A 77 13.97 2.12 0.30
C PHE A 77 13.86 2.99 1.53
N ASP A 78 12.66 3.07 2.08
CA ASP A 78 12.40 3.72 3.37
C ASP A 78 13.25 3.07 4.49
N GLN A 79 13.70 3.88 5.45
CA GLN A 79 14.55 3.39 6.54
C GLN A 79 13.77 2.48 7.50
N ASP A 80 12.46 2.71 7.64
CA ASP A 80 11.57 1.95 8.52
C ASP A 80 11.19 0.57 7.93
N MET A 81 11.61 0.28 6.70
CA MET A 81 11.39 -1.03 6.09
C MET A 81 12.24 -2.10 6.81
N PRO A 82 11.66 -3.26 7.19
CA PRO A 82 12.40 -4.37 7.80
C PRO A 82 13.66 -4.72 6.99
N PRO A 83 14.86 -4.74 7.60
CA PRO A 83 16.13 -4.98 6.90
C PRO A 83 16.13 -6.21 5.98
N VAL A 84 15.53 -7.33 6.41
CA VAL A 84 15.50 -8.56 5.60
C VAL A 84 14.60 -8.39 4.38
N MET A 85 13.40 -7.81 4.56
CA MET A 85 12.50 -7.48 3.45
C MET A 85 13.14 -6.47 2.48
N ARG A 86 13.81 -5.45 3.00
CA ARG A 86 14.54 -4.46 2.19
C ARG A 86 15.64 -5.12 1.36
N ALA A 87 16.40 -6.05 1.93
CA ALA A 87 17.42 -6.81 1.22
C ALA A 87 16.81 -7.69 0.12
N ALA A 88 15.72 -8.40 0.42
CA ALA A 88 14.99 -9.24 -0.53
C ALA A 88 14.44 -8.44 -1.73
N LEU A 89 13.78 -7.30 -1.46
CA LEU A 89 13.29 -6.39 -2.50
C LEU A 89 14.44 -5.80 -3.32
N ARG A 90 15.53 -5.37 -2.67
CA ARG A 90 16.72 -4.87 -3.37
C ARG A 90 17.26 -5.90 -4.34
N GLN A 91 17.41 -7.16 -3.91
CA GLN A 91 17.94 -8.23 -4.74
C GLN A 91 17.03 -8.54 -5.94
N THR A 92 15.73 -8.71 -5.68
CA THR A 92 14.74 -9.07 -6.71
C THR A 92 14.55 -7.94 -7.74
N LEU A 93 14.45 -6.69 -7.30
CA LEU A 93 14.39 -5.52 -8.19
C LEU A 93 15.68 -5.34 -9.00
N SER A 94 16.87 -5.54 -8.40
CA SER A 94 18.14 -5.52 -9.14
C SER A 94 18.17 -6.57 -10.24
N THR A 95 17.67 -7.78 -9.95
CA THR A 95 17.60 -8.88 -10.92
C THR A 95 16.67 -8.55 -12.09
N LYS A 96 15.64 -7.73 -11.87
CA LYS A 96 14.76 -7.18 -12.92
C LYS A 96 15.34 -5.96 -13.66
N GLY A 97 16.57 -5.56 -13.33
CA GLY A 97 17.29 -4.46 -13.98
C GLY A 97 16.98 -3.07 -13.42
N TYR A 98 16.41 -2.97 -12.22
CA TYR A 98 16.24 -1.69 -11.54
C TYR A 98 17.55 -1.26 -10.86
N ARG A 99 17.83 0.04 -10.89
CA ARG A 99 18.89 0.63 -10.06
C ARG A 99 18.36 0.84 -8.66
N VAL A 100 19.05 0.32 -7.65
CA VAL A 100 18.65 0.42 -6.24
C VAL A 100 19.79 1.00 -5.41
N GLY A 101 19.48 1.89 -4.45
CA GLY A 101 20.48 2.49 -3.57
C GLY A 101 20.07 2.56 -2.10
N SER A 102 20.85 3.31 -1.31
CA SER A 102 20.55 3.60 0.09
C SER A 102 19.64 4.83 0.25
N ALA A 103 18.91 4.88 1.36
CA ALA A 103 18.13 6.05 1.80
C ALA A 103 19.00 7.29 2.00
N ASP A 104 20.23 7.08 2.43
CA ASP A 104 21.17 8.14 2.82
C ASP A 104 21.78 8.85 1.60
N ASP A 105 21.72 8.22 0.42
CA ASP A 105 22.24 8.74 -0.85
C ASP A 105 21.12 9.28 -1.77
N ARG A 106 19.98 9.67 -1.17
CA ARG A 106 18.78 10.02 -1.93
C ARG A 106 18.97 11.36 -2.66
N GLN A 107 18.84 11.32 -3.98
CA GLN A 107 18.76 12.51 -4.82
C GLN A 107 17.31 12.86 -5.15
N GLY A 108 17.05 14.10 -5.58
CA GLY A 108 15.68 14.59 -5.85
C GLY A 108 14.92 13.82 -6.94
N LYS A 109 15.61 13.03 -7.78
CA LYS A 109 15.02 12.20 -8.84
C LYS A 109 14.82 10.74 -8.44
N ASP A 110 15.21 10.36 -7.23
CA ASP A 110 15.11 8.98 -6.74
C ASP A 110 13.68 8.68 -6.28
N ILE A 111 13.19 7.50 -6.63
CA ILE A 111 11.86 7.02 -6.23
C ILE A 111 11.99 6.33 -4.88
N LEU A 112 11.40 6.94 -3.86
CA LEU A 112 11.30 6.34 -2.53
C LEU A 112 10.19 5.28 -2.49
N LEU A 113 10.56 4.04 -2.16
CA LEU A 113 9.66 2.93 -1.92
C LEU A 113 9.42 2.78 -0.43
N LYS A 114 8.17 2.98 -0.02
CA LYS A 114 7.72 2.74 1.34
C LYS A 114 6.94 1.45 1.40
N LEU A 115 7.13 0.68 2.47
CA LEU A 115 6.31 -0.49 2.77
C LEU A 115 5.54 -0.24 4.06
N LYS A 116 4.23 -0.36 4.00
CA LYS A 116 3.37 -0.48 5.18
C LYS A 116 2.83 -1.89 5.26
N VAL A 117 2.71 -2.39 6.48
CA VAL A 117 2.24 -3.74 6.75
C VAL A 117 1.13 -3.65 7.77
N PHE A 118 0.04 -4.37 7.51
CA PHE A 118 -1.11 -4.47 8.38
C PHE A 118 -1.45 -5.95 8.55
N GLU A 119 -1.82 -6.35 9.75
CA GLU A 119 -2.39 -7.67 10.01
C GLU A 119 -3.91 -7.52 10.07
N VAL A 120 -4.61 -8.39 9.34
CA VAL A 120 -6.07 -8.41 9.23
C VAL A 120 -6.51 -9.85 9.45
N GLY A 121 -6.77 -10.20 10.72
CA GLY A 121 -7.00 -11.60 11.09
C GLY A 121 -5.73 -12.42 10.90
N GLU A 122 -5.80 -13.49 10.12
CA GLU A 122 -4.65 -14.35 9.77
C GLU A 122 -3.89 -13.88 8.51
N ASP A 123 -4.36 -12.78 7.90
CA ASP A 123 -3.83 -12.25 6.65
C ASP A 123 -2.91 -11.05 6.89
N LEU A 124 -1.90 -10.96 6.04
CA LEU A 124 -0.92 -9.90 5.99
C LEU A 124 -1.19 -9.01 4.78
N LEU A 125 -1.69 -7.80 5.02
CA LEU A 125 -1.87 -6.78 4.00
C LEU A 125 -0.58 -5.96 3.88
N LEU A 126 0.07 -6.05 2.72
CA LEU A 126 1.23 -5.23 2.38
C LEU A 126 0.78 -4.10 1.47
N ARG A 127 1.30 -2.91 1.72
CA ARG A 127 1.09 -1.73 0.90
C ARG A 127 2.43 -1.10 0.53
N VAL A 128 2.82 -1.25 -0.72
CA VAL A 128 3.97 -0.57 -1.31
C VAL A 128 3.51 0.79 -1.85
N THR A 129 4.19 1.86 -1.45
CA THR A 129 3.86 3.22 -1.88
C THR A 129 5.08 3.87 -2.52
N THR A 130 4.87 4.48 -3.69
CA THR A 130 5.80 5.40 -4.33
C THR A 130 5.12 6.78 -4.47
N PRO A 131 5.82 7.83 -4.93
CA PRO A 131 5.17 9.11 -5.23
C PRO A 131 4.06 9.03 -6.30
N ALA A 132 4.11 8.03 -7.19
CA ALA A 132 3.17 7.91 -8.30
C ALA A 132 2.04 6.91 -8.03
N ILE A 133 2.31 5.83 -7.29
CA ILE A 133 1.39 4.70 -7.14
C ILE A 133 1.33 4.17 -5.71
N ARG A 134 0.21 3.51 -5.40
CA ARG A 134 0.00 2.65 -4.24
C ARG A 134 -0.35 1.26 -4.74
N LEU A 135 0.41 0.26 -4.35
CA LEU A 135 0.10 -1.15 -4.61
C LEU A 135 -0.20 -1.81 -3.27
N SER A 136 -1.41 -2.34 -3.10
CA SER A 136 -1.81 -3.10 -1.92
C SER A 136 -2.06 -4.56 -2.29
N LYS A 137 -1.53 -5.51 -1.51
CA LYS A 137 -1.69 -6.94 -1.75
C LYS A 137 -1.81 -7.70 -0.43
N VAL A 138 -2.66 -8.74 -0.42
CA VAL A 138 -2.95 -9.53 0.77
C VAL A 138 -2.30 -10.90 0.64
N TYR A 139 -1.62 -11.32 1.70
CA TYR A 139 -0.95 -12.60 1.80
C TYR A 139 -1.51 -13.38 2.98
N ARG A 140 -1.77 -14.67 2.80
CA ARG A 140 -2.12 -15.58 3.89
C ARG A 140 -0.91 -16.43 4.26
N MET A 141 -0.60 -16.46 5.54
CA MET A 141 0.40 -17.36 6.08
C MET A 141 -0.27 -18.65 6.52
N LYS A 142 0.03 -19.76 5.85
CA LYS A 142 -0.39 -21.09 6.31
C LYS A 142 0.78 -21.79 6.98
N ALA A 143 0.52 -22.44 8.11
CA ALA A 143 1.45 -23.43 8.62
C ALA A 143 1.59 -24.55 7.58
N ALA A 144 2.82 -24.89 7.20
CA ALA A 144 3.09 -26.12 6.47
C ALA A 144 2.60 -27.29 7.35
N GLY A 145 1.52 -27.95 6.90
CA GLY A 145 0.81 -28.96 7.68
C GLY A 145 -0.71 -28.92 7.54
N SER A 146 -1.30 -27.85 6.97
CA SER A 146 -2.73 -27.83 6.62
C SER A 146 -3.02 -28.39 5.22
N ALA A 147 -2.35 -29.50 4.85
CA ALA A 147 -2.89 -30.38 3.83
C ALA A 147 -4.05 -31.14 4.49
N GLN A 148 -5.25 -31.08 3.91
CA GLN A 148 -6.36 -31.92 4.35
C GLN A 148 -5.88 -33.37 4.38
N ILE A 149 -6.12 -34.03 5.51
CA ILE A 149 -5.89 -35.45 5.74
C ILE A 149 -6.51 -36.24 4.59
N GLY A 150 -5.68 -36.92 3.81
CA GLY A 150 -6.12 -37.67 2.65
C GLY A 150 -4.97 -38.27 1.86
N ASP A 151 -4.45 -39.39 2.38
CA ASP A 151 -3.76 -40.47 1.66
C ASP A 151 -2.21 -40.47 1.55
N VAL A 152 -1.70 -41.68 1.87
CA VAL A 152 -0.37 -42.28 1.72
C VAL A 152 0.77 -41.91 2.69
N ALA A 153 1.38 -42.99 3.21
CA ALA A 153 2.30 -43.12 4.32
C ALA A 153 3.81 -43.05 3.94
N ASP A 154 4.60 -43.03 5.01
CA ASP A 154 6.00 -43.40 5.20
C ASP A 154 7.14 -42.50 4.68
N ASP A 155 7.87 -41.99 5.68
CA ASP A 155 9.33 -41.86 5.78
C ASP A 155 10.09 -40.83 4.91
N ALA A 156 10.44 -39.69 5.53
CA ALA A 156 11.82 -39.19 5.59
C ALA A 156 11.90 -37.86 6.39
N GLY A 157 12.93 -37.78 7.24
CA GLY A 157 13.13 -36.76 8.26
C GLY A 157 13.13 -35.29 7.82
N GLY A 158 12.72 -34.45 8.76
CA GLY A 158 13.11 -33.03 8.81
C GLY A 158 12.33 -32.11 7.89
N ALA A 159 11.00 -32.20 7.87
CA ALA A 159 10.19 -31.14 7.29
C ALA A 159 10.38 -29.86 8.13
N SER A 160 11.28 -28.98 7.67
CA SER A 160 11.35 -27.59 8.07
C SER A 160 9.93 -27.07 8.13
N THR A 161 9.49 -26.58 9.30
CA THR A 161 8.19 -25.95 9.53
C THR A 161 8.15 -24.60 8.81
N MET A 162 8.30 -24.66 7.48
CA MET A 162 8.39 -23.53 6.59
C MET A 162 6.97 -23.03 6.39
N ARG A 163 6.61 -21.93 7.05
CA ARG A 163 5.30 -21.29 6.82
C ARG A 163 5.19 -20.97 5.34
N ALA A 164 4.19 -21.53 4.66
CA ALA A 164 3.94 -21.27 3.26
C ALA A 164 3.13 -19.97 3.15
N ILE A 165 3.54 -19.11 2.22
CA ILE A 165 2.86 -17.85 1.96
C ILE A 165 2.11 -17.97 0.65
N HIS A 166 0.84 -17.60 0.69
CA HIS A 166 -0.02 -17.61 -0.47
C HIS A 166 -0.62 -16.22 -0.68
N VAL A 167 -0.75 -15.82 -1.94
CA VAL A 167 -1.51 -14.62 -2.29
C VAL A 167 -2.99 -14.90 -2.00
N ALA A 168 -3.61 -14.05 -1.18
CA ALA A 168 -4.99 -14.21 -0.71
C ALA A 168 -6.02 -13.42 -1.55
N GLY A 169 -5.56 -12.63 -2.52
CA GLY A 169 -6.42 -11.87 -3.42
C GLY A 169 -5.62 -11.11 -4.49
N PRO A 170 -6.28 -10.57 -5.52
CA PRO A 170 -5.61 -9.78 -6.56
C PRO A 170 -4.98 -8.50 -5.98
N PRO A 171 -3.90 -7.99 -6.58
CA PRO A 171 -3.34 -6.71 -6.19
C PRO A 171 -4.32 -5.57 -6.48
N VAL A 172 -4.35 -4.57 -5.59
CA VAL A 172 -5.08 -3.32 -5.77
C VAL A 172 -4.07 -2.21 -6.06
N LEU A 173 -4.16 -1.65 -7.27
CA LEU A 173 -3.33 -0.54 -7.72
C LEU A 173 -4.11 0.77 -7.69
N GLU A 174 -3.52 1.80 -7.10
CA GLU A 174 -4.07 3.15 -7.07
C GLU A 174 -3.01 4.14 -7.55
N THR A 175 -3.39 5.07 -8.43
CA THR A 175 -2.51 6.17 -8.85
C THR A 175 -2.64 7.31 -7.83
N ILE A 176 -1.52 7.71 -7.23
CA ILE A 176 -1.45 8.81 -6.25
C ILE A 176 -0.91 10.09 -6.90
N GLY A 177 -0.08 9.95 -7.94
CA GLY A 177 0.55 11.07 -8.63
C GLY A 177 -0.18 11.43 -9.91
N GLY A 178 -0.76 12.64 -9.94
CA GLY A 178 -1.47 13.19 -11.09
C GLY A 178 -1.80 14.67 -10.92
N ALA A 179 -0.79 15.54 -10.99
CA ALA A 179 -0.84 16.91 -11.51
C ALA A 179 0.53 17.55 -11.29
N ASN A 180 1.40 17.49 -12.30
CA ASN A 180 2.43 18.48 -12.58
C ASN A 180 2.79 18.28 -14.06
N GLY A 181 1.81 18.61 -14.92
CA GLY A 181 2.10 19.08 -16.28
C GLY A 181 2.63 20.52 -16.21
N PRO A 182 3.26 20.99 -17.30
CA PRO A 182 4.35 21.98 -17.35
C PRO A 182 4.11 23.29 -16.61
#